data_AF-A0A8X6NS00-F1
#
_entry.id   AF-A0A8X6NS00-F1
#
_cell.length_a   1.000
_cell.length_b   1.000
_cell.length_c   1.000
_cell.angle_alpha   90.00
_cell.angle_beta   90.00
_cell.angle_gamma   90.00
#
_symmetry.space_group_name_H-M   'P 1'
#
loop_
_entity.id
_entity.type
_entity.pdbx_description
1 polymer ?
#
loop_
_entity_poly.entity_id
_entity_poly.type
_entity_poly.pdbx_seq_one_letter_code
_entity_poly.pdbx_strand_id
1 'polypeptide(L)' 'PSPVDGNVPFLPNVLKVFLENGQTKSFKYDSTTTVQDVLNSLFEKLSIKCVNHFCLATEHVKITRKNRLTTLDPKDTLTK' A
#
# COMPACT_ATOMS: atom_id res chain seq x y z
N PRO A 1 -27.49 6.68 30.96
CA PRO A 1 -26.40 6.24 30.06
C PRO A 1 -26.82 6.40 28.59
N SER A 2 -26.36 7.47 27.96
CA SER A 2 -26.75 7.84 26.60
C SER A 2 -26.09 6.92 25.55
N PRO A 3 -26.80 6.44 24.52
CA PRO A 3 -26.22 5.66 23.43
C PRO A 3 -25.92 6.59 22.26
N VAL A 4 -24.69 7.09 22.13
CA VAL A 4 -24.26 7.85 20.95
C VAL A 4 -22.77 7.66 20.67
N ASP A 5 -22.39 6.53 20.11
CA ASP A 5 -21.13 6.45 19.37
C ASP A 5 -21.48 6.19 17.92
N GLY A 6 -21.52 7.30 17.18
CA GLY A 6 -22.03 7.41 15.84
C GLY A 6 -21.40 6.40 14.89
N ASN A 7 -22.25 5.88 14.00
CA ASN A 7 -21.86 5.20 12.78
C ASN A 7 -21.02 6.14 11.91
N VAL A 8 -19.74 6.31 12.26
CA VAL A 8 -18.73 6.80 11.33
C VAL A 8 -18.73 5.76 10.22
N PRO A 9 -19.15 6.10 8.98
CA PRO A 9 -19.05 5.14 7.89
C PRO A 9 -17.60 4.70 7.84
N PHE A 10 -17.34 3.38 7.82
CA PHE A 10 -15.99 2.83 7.70
C PHE A 10 -15.33 3.49 6.48
N LEU A 11 -14.52 4.54 6.68
CA LEU A 11 -13.73 5.10 5.60
C LEU A 11 -12.65 4.06 5.32
N PRO A 12 -12.69 3.38 4.16
CA PRO A 12 -11.68 2.38 3.86
C PRO A 12 -10.33 3.07 3.86
N ASN A 13 -9.34 2.47 4.53
CA ASN A 13 -8.00 3.02 4.49
C ASN A 13 -7.52 3.02 3.03
N VAL A 14 -6.84 4.10 2.62
CA VAL A 14 -6.37 4.26 1.25
C VAL A 14 -4.85 4.24 1.24
N LEU A 15 -4.27 3.24 0.59
CA LEU A 15 -2.84 3.16 0.30
C LEU A 15 -2.58 3.86 -1.04
N LYS A 16 -1.63 4.79 -1.05
CA LYS A 16 -1.15 5.44 -2.28
C LYS A 16 0.20 4.83 -2.68
N VAL A 17 0.21 4.12 -3.79
CA VAL A 17 1.43 3.55 -4.39
C VAL A 17 1.95 4.49 -5.48
N PHE A 18 3.24 4.80 -5.42
CA PHE A 18 3.94 5.59 -6.43
C PHE A 18 4.68 4.63 -7.37
N LEU A 19 4.54 4.86 -8.67
CA LEU A 19 5.22 4.09 -9.71
C LEU A 19 6.42 4.88 -10.22
N GLU A 20 7.44 4.17 -10.70
CA GLU A 20 8.69 4.76 -11.22
C GLU A 20 8.48 5.77 -12.36
N ASN A 21 7.36 5.67 -13.10
CA ASN A 21 7.00 6.61 -14.15
C ASN A 21 6.29 7.88 -13.63
N GLY A 22 6.29 8.12 -12.31
CA GLY A 22 5.66 9.28 -11.67
C GLY A 22 4.15 9.16 -11.48
N GLN A 23 3.51 8.08 -11.94
CA GLN A 23 2.09 7.86 -11.70
C GLN A 23 1.82 7.37 -10.29
N THR A 24 0.57 7.54 -9.84
CA THR A 24 0.12 7.03 -8.54
C THR A 24 -1.12 6.17 -8.70
N LYS A 25 -1.18 5.05 -7.97
CA LYS A 25 -2.35 4.17 -7.89
C LYS A 25 -2.82 4.13 -6.44
N SER A 26 -4.12 4.34 -6.25
CA SER A 26 -4.76 4.28 -4.93
C SER A 26 -5.45 2.95 -4.74
N PHE A 27 -5.23 2.32 -3.59
CA PHE A 27 -5.82 1.05 -3.21
C PHE A 27 -6.60 1.24 -1.91
N LYS A 28 -7.85 0.79 -1.89
CA LYS A 28 -8.57 0.59 -0.63
C LYS A 28 -8.02 -0.67 0.01
N TYR A 29 -7.85 -0.66 1.33
CA TYR A 29 -7.41 -1.82 2.07
C TYR A 29 -8.12 -1.92 3.42
N ASP A 30 -8.14 -3.14 3.93
CA ASP A 30 -8.60 -3.49 5.27
C ASP A 30 -7.51 -4.27 6.03
N SER A 31 -7.87 -4.80 7.20
CA SER A 31 -6.93 -5.51 8.06
C SER A 31 -6.45 -6.86 7.51
N THR A 32 -7.09 -7.38 6.47
CA THR A 32 -6.75 -8.66 5.84
C THR A 32 -5.95 -8.48 4.56
N THR A 33 -5.92 -7.26 4.02
CA THR A 33 -5.23 -6.96 2.77
C THR A 33 -3.72 -7.04 2.96
N THR A 34 -3.06 -7.87 2.16
CA THR A 34 -1.60 -8.06 2.19
C THR A 34 -0.89 -7.20 1.16
N VAL A 35 0.43 -7.06 1.31
CA VAL A 35 1.30 -6.47 0.30
C VAL A 35 1.22 -7.23 -1.03
N GLN A 36 1.11 -8.56 -0.99
CA GLN A 36 0.96 -9.40 -2.18
C GLN A 36 -0.33 -9.08 -2.96
N ASP A 37 -1.43 -8.78 -2.29
CA ASP A 37 -2.69 -8.44 -2.95
C ASP A 37 -2.56 -7.16 -3.79
N VAL A 38 -1.86 -6.16 -3.26
CA VAL A 38 -1.57 -4.91 -3.99
C VAL A 38 -0.64 -5.17 -5.17
N LEU A 39 0.43 -5.96 -4.97
CA LEU A 39 1.34 -6.36 -6.03
C LEU A 39 0.61 -7.08 -7.16
N ASN A 40 -0.24 -8.06 -6.84
CA ASN A 40 -1.05 -8.79 -7.82
C ASN A 40 -1.96 -7.85 -8.62
N SER A 41 -2.62 -6.91 -7.95
CA SER A 41 -3.46 -5.93 -8.63
C SER A 41 -2.67 -5.01 -9.56
N LEU A 42 -1.44 -4.64 -9.19
CA LEU A 42 -0.55 -3.89 -10.08
C LEU A 42 -0.10 -4.73 -11.27
N PHE A 43 0.30 -5.98 -11.05
CA PHE A 43 0.75 -6.87 -12.12
C PHE A 43 -0.33 -7.12 -13.16
N GLU A 44 -1.56 -7.34 -12.72
CA GLU A 44 -2.71 -7.50 -13.61
C GLU A 44 -2.98 -6.20 -14.40
N LYS A 45 -3.14 -5.07 -13.71
CA LYS A 45 -3.54 -3.79 -14.33
C LYS A 45 -2.46 -3.21 -15.25
N LEU A 46 -1.19 -3.50 -15.00
CA LEU A 46 -0.06 -3.04 -15.80
C LEU A 46 0.45 -4.10 -16.78
N SER A 47 -0.16 -5.29 -16.80
CA SER A 47 0.25 -6.42 -17.64
C SER A 47 1.72 -6.82 -17.46
N ILE A 48 2.20 -6.83 -16.21
CA ILE A 48 3.58 -7.19 -15.87
C ILE A 48 3.70 -8.70 -15.84
N LYS A 49 4.62 -9.26 -16.65
CA LYS A 49 4.85 -10.71 -16.74
C LYS A 49 5.96 -11.20 -15.79
N CYS A 50 7.02 -10.42 -15.64
CA CYS A 50 8.20 -10.80 -14.86
C CYS A 50 8.05 -10.36 -13.39
N VAL A 51 7.00 -10.84 -12.72
CA VAL A 51 6.57 -10.38 -11.39
C VAL A 51 7.64 -10.50 -10.30
N ASN A 52 8.54 -11.47 -10.42
CA ASN A 52 9.62 -11.73 -9.45
C ASN A 52 10.67 -10.61 -9.36
N HIS A 53 10.67 -9.67 -10.31
CA HIS A 53 11.60 -8.52 -10.30
C HIS A 53 11.03 -7.30 -9.57
N PHE A 54 9.79 -7.38 -9.08
CA PHE A 54 9.08 -6.24 -8.51
C PHE A 54 8.76 -6.48 -7.04
N CYS A 55 8.82 -5.41 -6.26
CA CYS A 55 8.38 -5.37 -4.86
C CYS A 55 7.78 -4.00 -4.55
N LEU A 56 7.08 -3.91 -3.42
CA LEU A 56 6.73 -2.61 -2.84
C LEU A 56 7.79 -2.23 -1.81
N ALA A 57 8.10 -0.95 -1.76
CA ALA A 57 9.00 -0.39 -0.76
C ALA A 57 8.39 0.87 -0.14
N THR A 58 8.72 1.10 1.12
CA THR A 58 8.46 2.38 1.78
C THR A 58 9.69 3.26 1.67
N GLU A 59 9.48 4.52 1.33
CA GLU A 59 10.52 5.52 1.32
C GLU A 59 10.37 6.41 2.55
N HIS A 60 11.37 6.42 3.42
CA HIS A 60 11.41 7.35 4.54
C HIS A 60 12.18 8.60 4.14
N VAL A 61 11.43 9.64 3.71
CA VAL A 61 12.00 10.93 3.33
C VAL A 61 12.58 11.62 4.56
N LYS A 62 13.87 11.95 4.54
CA LYS A 62 14.55 12.67 5.63
C LYS A 62 15.19 13.94 5.07
N ILE A 63 15.01 15.06 5.77
CA ILE A 63 15.45 16.39 5.30
C ILE A 63 16.98 16.50 5.15
N THR A 64 17.76 15.69 5.88
CA THR A 64 19.22 15.86 6.02
C THR A 64 20.06 14.68 5.50
N ARG A 65 19.46 13.54 5.13
CA ARG A 65 20.20 12.35 4.63
C ARG A 65 19.52 11.74 3.41
N LYS A 66 20.28 10.95 2.63
CA LYS A 66 19.74 10.10 1.55
C LYS A 66 18.51 9.33 2.05
N ASN A 67 17.45 9.34 1.24
CA ASN A 67 16.21 8.64 1.54
C ASN A 67 16.50 7.15 1.72
N ARG A 68 15.88 6.53 2.72
CA ARG A 68 16.03 5.09 2.97
C ARG A 68 14.80 4.37 2.45
N LEU A 69 15.03 3.53 1.45
CA LEU A 69 14.04 2.58 0.95
C LEU A 69 14.08 1.31 1.80
N THR A 70 12.90 0.81 2.17
CA THR A 70 12.73 -0.47 2.86
C THR A 70 11.72 -1.30 2.09
N THR A 71 12.13 -2.45 1.58
CA THR A 71 11.25 -3.41 0.91
C THR A 71 10.26 -3.99 1.91
N LEU A 72 9.01 -4.16 1.46
CA LEU A 72 7.95 -4.79 2.24
C LEU A 72 7.90 -6.29 1.93
N ASP A 73 7.65 -7.10 2.96
CA ASP A 73 7.41 -8.54 2.76
C ASP A 73 6.03 -8.73 2.12
N PRO A 74 5.90 -9.49 1.02
CA PRO A 74 4.60 -9.76 0.40
C PRO A 74 3.55 -10.37 1.35
N LYS A 75 3.99 -11.06 2.41
CA LYS A 75 3.10 -11.70 3.40
C LYS A 75 2.61 -10.74 4.49
N ASP A 76 3.20 -9.55 4.62
CA ASP A 76 2.78 -8.57 5.62
C ASP A 76 1.39 -8.00 5.27
N THR A 77 0.57 -7.76 6.29
CA THR A 77 -0.69 -7.01 6.18
C THR A 77 -0.41 -5.51 6.11
N LEU A 78 -1.29 -4.76 5.43
CA LEU A 78 -1.16 -3.32 5.29
C LEU A 78 -1.56 -2.54 6.56
N THR A 79 -2.34 -3.14 7.44
CA THR A 79 -2.51 -2.67 8.82
C THR A 79 -1.47 -3.36 9.70
N LYS A 80 -0.59 -2.59 10.32
CA LYS A 80 0.22 -3.02 11.46
C LYS A 80 -0.32 -2.38 12.73
#